data_AF-L0DAS0-F1
#
_entry.id   AF-L0DAS0-F1
#
_cell.length_a   1.000
_cell.length_b   1.000
_cell.length_c   1.000
_cell.angle_alpha   90.00
_cell.angle_beta   90.00
_cell.angle_gamma   90.00
#
_symmetry.space_group_name_H-M   'P 1'
#
loop_
_entity.id
_entity.type
_entity.pdbx_description
1 polymer ?
#
loop_
_entity_poly.entity_id
_entity_poly.type
_entity_poly.pdbx_seq_one_letter_code
_entity_poly.pdbx_strand_id
1 'polypeptide(L)' 'MIFFGMIHLYWFVLPLVIAISLVYSASRHENWRLIWLHAGRLSSWILGILVITTTVLLLINTQV' A
#
# COMPACT_ATOMS: atom_id res chain seq x y z
N MET A 1 6.18 -4.58 -30.70
CA MET A 1 5.19 -4.18 -29.68
C MET A 1 5.62 -4.73 -28.33
N ILE A 2 6.69 -4.20 -27.75
CA ILE A 2 7.22 -4.62 -26.44
C ILE A 2 7.85 -3.38 -25.79
N PHE A 3 7.10 -2.68 -24.94
CA PHE A 3 7.64 -1.55 -24.14
C PHE A 3 7.20 -1.65 -22.66
N PHE A 4 6.79 -2.84 -22.21
CA PHE A 4 6.36 -3.13 -20.83
C PHE A 4 7.21 -4.24 -20.19
N GLY A 5 8.45 -4.41 -20.64
CA GLY A 5 9.28 -5.57 -20.27
C GLY A 5 9.82 -5.58 -18.83
N MET A 6 9.80 -4.46 -18.10
CA MET A 6 10.40 -4.39 -16.75
C MET A 6 9.62 -3.49 -15.77
N ILE A 7 8.29 -3.56 -15.74
CA ILE A 7 7.58 -3.00 -14.58
C ILE A 7 7.82 -3.93 -13.41
N HIS A 8 8.64 -3.48 -12.45
CA HIS A 8 8.85 -4.19 -11.19
C HIS A 8 7.51 -4.36 -10.47
N LEU A 9 7.15 -5.61 -10.13
CA LEU A 9 5.89 -5.96 -9.47
C LEU A 9 5.63 -5.13 -8.19
N TYR A 10 6.70 -4.72 -7.50
CA TYR A 10 6.62 -3.88 -6.31
C TYR A 10 5.94 -2.53 -6.55
N TRP A 11 5.99 -2.01 -7.78
CA TRP A 11 5.31 -0.75 -8.11
C TRP A 11 3.79 -0.86 -8.02
N PHE A 12 3.23 -2.07 -8.18
CA PHE A 12 1.79 -2.32 -8.04
C PHE A 12 1.32 -2.39 -6.59
N VAL A 13 2.23 -2.52 -5.61
CA VAL A 13 1.86 -2.56 -4.19
C VAL A 13 1.13 -1.27 -3.79
N LEU A 14 1.61 -0.13 -4.27
CA LEU A 14 1.03 1.17 -3.92
C LEU A 14 -0.42 1.36 -4.43
N PRO A 15 -0.71 1.22 -5.74
CA PRO A 15 -2.09 1.31 -6.23
C PRO A 15 -2.98 0.18 -5.69
N LEU A 16 -2.45 -1.02 -5.46
CA LEU A 16 -3.21 -2.14 -4.90
C LEU A 16 -3.67 -1.83 -3.47
N VAL A 17 -2.77 -1.36 -2.61
CA VAL A 17 -3.09 -1.01 -1.21
C VAL A 17 -4.10 0.14 -1.14
N ILE A 18 -3.98 1.12 -2.02
CA ILE A 18 -4.95 2.23 -2.12
C ILE A 18 -6.32 1.69 -2.55
N ALA A 19 -6.37 0.85 -3.59
CA ALA A 19 -7.62 0.30 -4.12
C ALA A 19 -8.36 -0.55 -3.06
N ILE A 20 -7.68 -1.48 -2.37
CA ILE A 20 -8.32 -2.31 -1.34
C ILE A 20 -8.82 -1.48 -0.16
N SER A 21 -8.06 -0.45 0.23
CA SER A 21 -8.43 0.43 1.36
C SER A 21 -9.65 1.27 1.02
N LEU A 22 -9.73 1.75 -0.23
CA LEU A 22 -10.86 2.50 -0.74
C LEU A 22 -12.12 1.63 -0.82
N VAL A 23 -12.03 0.43 -1.40
CA VAL A 23 -13.16 -0.51 -1.50
C VAL A 23 -13.67 -0.88 -0.11
N TYR A 24 -12.77 -1.23 0.82
CA TYR A 24 -13.15 -1.54 2.19
C TYR A 24 -13.91 -0.38 2.86
N SER A 25 -13.39 0.84 2.71
CA SER A 25 -13.99 2.00 3.35
C SER A 25 -15.31 2.41 2.70
N ALA A 26 -15.44 2.26 1.38
CA ALA A 26 -16.66 2.56 0.62
C ALA A 26 -17.79 1.58 0.95
N SER A 27 -17.48 0.31 1.22
CA SER A 27 -18.47 -0.67 1.65
C SER A 27 -19.03 -0.40 3.06
N ARG A 28 -18.27 0.30 3.91
CA ARG A 28 -18.62 0.52 5.32
C ARG A 28 -19.19 1.90 5.61
N HIS A 29 -18.83 2.91 4.82
CA HIS A 29 -19.24 4.29 5.06
C HIS A 29 -19.90 4.86 3.81
N GLU A 30 -21.08 5.46 3.99
CA GLU A 30 -21.81 6.11 2.89
C GLU A 30 -21.37 7.57 2.68
N ASN A 31 -20.77 8.18 3.70
CA ASN A 31 -20.31 9.55 3.63
C ASN A 31 -18.94 9.63 2.95
N TRP A 32 -18.90 10.36 1.83
CA TRP A 32 -17.70 10.58 1.03
C TRP A 32 -16.46 11.00 1.83
N ARG A 33 -16.60 11.93 2.78
CA ARG A 33 -15.46 12.41 3.59
C ARG A 33 -14.91 11.30 4.48
N LEU A 34 -15.80 10.51 5.08
CA LEU A 34 -15.43 9.38 5.93
C LEU A 34 -14.71 8.30 5.12
N ILE A 35 -15.13 8.05 3.87
CA ILE A 35 -14.48 7.10 2.97
C ILE A 35 -13.01 7.45 2.76
N TRP A 36 -12.73 8.70 2.33
CA TRP A 36 -11.35 9.13 2.05
C TRP A 36 -10.46 9.12 3.30
N LEU A 37 -10.97 9.58 4.44
CA LEU A 37 -10.21 9.58 5.69
C LEU A 37 -9.86 8.18 6.16
N HIS A 38 -10.83 7.25 6.15
CA HIS A 38 -10.60 5.88 6.60
C HIS A 38 -9.74 5.09 5.61
N ALA A 39 -9.97 5.23 4.30
CA ALA A 39 -9.14 4.63 3.27
C ALA A 39 -7.69 5.14 3.33
N GLY A 40 -7.49 6.45 3.50
CA GLY A 40 -6.17 7.07 3.64
C GLY A 40 -5.44 6.61 4.91
N ARG A 41 -6.15 6.54 6.04
CA ARG A 41 -5.59 6.03 7.30
C ARG A 41 -5.22 4.55 7.18
N LEU A 42 -6.10 3.72 6.60
CA LEU A 42 -5.86 2.28 6.43
C LEU A 42 -4.65 2.02 5.51
N SER A 43 -4.62 2.67 4.35
CA SER A 43 -3.50 2.55 3.40
C SER A 43 -2.17 3.01 4.00
N SER A 44 -2.17 4.10 4.78
CA SER A 44 -0.98 4.57 5.49
C SER A 44 -0.48 3.57 6.52
N TRP A 45 -1.38 2.90 7.27
CA TRP A 45 -0.99 1.85 8.21
C TRP A 45 -0.39 0.63 7.50
N ILE A 46 -1.00 0.18 6.41
CA ILE A 46 -0.51 -0.97 5.63
C ILE A 46 0.87 -0.67 5.06
N LEU A 47 1.03 0.49 4.41
CA LEU A 47 2.32 0.93 3.86
C LEU A 47 3.36 1.15 4.96
N GLY A 48 2.96 1.72 6.11
CA GLY A 48 3.83 1.91 7.26
C GLY A 48 4.42 0.59 7.77
N ILE A 49 3.58 -0.42 7.97
CA ILE A 49 4.04 -1.76 8.38
C ILE A 49 4.97 -2.37 7.33
N LEU A 50 4.63 -2.24 6.05
CA LEU A 50 5.44 -2.75 4.95
C LEU A 50 6.85 -2.10 4.93
N VAL A 51 6.93 -0.78 5.10
CA VAL A 51 8.19 -0.04 5.15
C VAL A 51 8.99 -0.40 6.39
N ILE A 52 8.35 -0.48 7.57
CA ILE A 52 9.03 -0.82 8.82
C ILE A 52 9.65 -2.21 8.73
N THR A 53 8.87 -3.21 8.31
CA THR A 53 9.35 -4.59 8.20
C THR A 53 10.46 -4.72 7.16
N THR A 54 10.33 -4.08 6.01
CA THR A 54 11.39 -4.05 4.97
C THR A 54 12.66 -3.40 5.50
N THR A 55 12.54 -2.28 6.22
CA THR A 55 13.68 -1.59 6.84
C THR A 55 14.36 -2.49 7.87
N VAL A 56 13.60 -3.17 8.73
CA VAL A 56 14.13 -4.10 9.72
C VAL A 56 14.88 -5.25 9.04
N LEU A 57 14.29 -5.86 8.02
CA LEU A 57 14.94 -6.93 7.26
C LEU A 57 16.22 -6.46 6.58
N LEU A 58 16.22 -5.26 6.01
CA LEU A 58 17.39 -4.66 5.38
C LEU A 58 18.50 -4.39 6.39
N LEU A 59 18.16 -3.85 7.57
CA LEU A 59 19.12 -3.64 8.66
C LEU A 59 19.75 -4.96 9.08
N ILE A 60 18.95 -6.02 9.30
CA ILE A 60 19.46 -7.35 9.65
C ILE A 60 20.37 -7.90 8.55
N ASN A 61 19.94 -7.82 7.29
CA ASN A 61 20.71 -8.32 6.16
C ASN A 61 22.07 -7.61 6.02
N THR A 62 22.14 -6.32 6.36
CA THR A 62 23.39 -5.54 6.27
C THR A 62 24.39 -5.89 7.38
N GLN A 63 23.97 -6.59 8.44
CA GLN A 63 24.87 -7.05 9.52
C GLN A 63 25.51 -8.42 9.27
N VAL A 64 25.15 -9.09 8.16
CA VAL A 64 25.67 -10.41 7.74
C VAL A 64 26.65 -10.23 6.60
#